data_AF-A0A3D3XA78-F1
#
_entry.id   AF-A0A3D3XA78-F1
#
_cell.length_a   1.000
_cell.length_b   1.000
_cell.length_c   1.000
_cell.angle_alpha   90.00
_cell.angle_beta   90.00
_cell.angle_gamma   90.00
#
_symmetry.space_group_name_H-M   'P 1'
#
loop_
_entity.id
_entity.type
_entity.pdbx_description
1 polymer ?
#
loop_
_entity_poly.entity_id
_entity_poly.type
_entity_poly.pdbx_seq_one_letter_code
_entity_poly.pdbx_strand_id
1 'polypeptide(L)' 'MQLFVGQDLRREELENLIAKSFVFFRHPLITPLKKLKHCSVLELFHGPTFA' A
#
# COMPACT_ATOMS: atom_id res chain seq x y z
N MET A 1 8.12 7.51 0.05
CA MET A 1 8.35 7.86 1.48
C MET A 1 9.74 8.44 1.74
N GLN A 2 10.77 8.06 0.98
CA GLN A 2 12.15 8.53 1.21
C GLN A 2 12.34 10.05 1.30
N LEU A 3 11.59 10.84 0.50
CA LEU A 3 11.64 12.31 0.54
C LEU A 3 11.18 12.93 1.87
N PHE A 4 10.42 12.19 2.69
CA PHE A 4 9.83 12.69 3.93
C PHE A 4 10.50 12.10 5.19
N VAL A 5 11.31 11.06 5.03
CA VAL A 5 12.01 10.36 6.14
C VAL A 5 13.47 10.81 6.24
N GLY A 6 14.01 11.44 5.20
CA GLY A 6 15.38 11.96 5.22
C GLY A 6 16.41 10.85 5.45
N GLN A 7 17.21 10.98 6.51
CA GLN A 7 18.24 10.03 6.93
C GLN A 7 17.88 9.26 8.21
N ASP A 8 16.67 9.46 8.74
CA ASP A 8 16.23 8.82 10.00
C ASP A 8 16.06 7.29 9.83
N LEU A 9 15.82 6.84 8.60
CA LEU A 9 15.82 5.43 8.22
C LEU A 9 16.70 5.23 6.98
N ARG A 10 17.52 4.18 7.00
CA ARG A 10 18.20 3.73 5.77
C ARG A 10 17.16 3.24 4.77
N ARG A 11 17.48 3.32 3.47
CA ARG A 11 16.57 2.87 2.40
C ARG A 11 16.11 1.43 2.60
N GLU A 12 17.02 0.52 2.93
CA GLU A 12 16.71 -0.89 3.16
C GLU A 12 15.77 -1.11 4.34
N GLU A 13 15.90 -0.32 5.41
CA GLU A 13 15.02 -0.39 6.57
C GLU A 13 13.60 0.06 6.21
N LEU A 14 13.50 1.15 5.45
CA LEU A 14 12.22 1.65 4.95
C LEU A 14 11.55 0.66 3.99
N GLU A 15 12.29 0.05 3.07
CA GLU A 15 11.77 -0.96 2.15
C GLU A 15 11.25 -2.20 2.90
N ASN A 16 11.99 -2.66 3.90
CA ASN A 16 11.59 -3.78 4.75
C ASN A 16 10.32 -3.48 5.54
N LEU A 17 10.17 -2.26 6.07
CA LEU A 17 8.96 -1.83 6.78
C LEU A 17 7.75 -1.80 5.85
N ILE A 18 7.90 -1.26 4.64
CA ILE A 18 6.85 -1.24 3.62
C ILE A 18 6.44 -2.67 3.28
N ALA A 19 7.39 -3.56 2.98
CA ALA A 19 7.11 -4.95 2.63
C ALA A 19 6.34 -5.68 3.75
N LYS A 20 6.78 -5.54 5.00
CA LYS A 20 6.10 -6.15 6.17
C LYS A 20 4.70 -5.57 6.40
N SER A 21 4.49 -4.28 6.13
CA SER A 21 3.21 -3.62 6.39
C SER A 21 2.12 -4.05 5.39
N PHE A 22 2.49 -4.31 4.14
CA PHE A 22 1.53 -4.67 3.09
C PHE A 22 1.37 -6.18 2.87
N VAL A 23 2.17 -7.03 3.53
CA VAL A 23 2.15 -8.50 3.33
C VAL A 23 0.80 -9.15 3.62
N PHE A 24 -0.02 -8.56 4.51
CA PHE A 24 -1.32 -9.11 4.91
C PHE A 24 -2.48 -8.67 4.01
N PHE A 25 -2.22 -7.88 2.96
CA PHE A 25 -3.24 -7.53 1.99
C PHE A 25 -3.56 -8.75 1.11
N ARG A 26 -4.85 -9.03 0.94
CA ARG A 26 -5.33 -10.23 0.24
C ARG A 26 -5.45 -10.08 -1.27
N HIS A 27 -5.06 -8.93 -1.80
CA HIS A 27 -5.12 -8.62 -3.22
C HIS A 27 -3.71 -8.31 -3.76
N PRO A 28 -3.27 -8.89 -4.90
CA PRO A 28 -1.89 -8.74 -5.40
C PRO A 28 -1.52 -7.30 -5.75
N LEU A 29 -2.50 -6.48 -6.16
CA LEU A 29 -2.30 -5.05 -6.43
C LEU A 29 -2.38 -4.16 -5.17
N ILE A 30 -2.62 -4.74 -3.98
CA ILE A 30 -2.85 -4.08 -2.68
C ILE A 30 -4.12 -3.19 -2.69
N THR A 31 -4.16 -2.18 -3.56
CA THR A 31 -5.28 -1.26 -3.77
C THR A 31 -5.68 -1.23 -5.24
N PRO A 32 -6.44 -2.22 -5.74
CA PRO A 32 -6.84 -2.26 -7.15
C PRO A 32 -7.75 -1.08 -7.51
N LEU A 33 -7.59 -0.57 -8.73
CA LEU A 33 -8.46 0.43 -9.32
C LEU A 33 -9.50 -0.23 -10.21
N LYS A 34 -10.77 -0.15 -9.81
CA LYS A 34 -11.90 -0.67 -10.58
C LYS A 34 -12.54 0.43 -11.39
N LYS A 35 -12.49 0.32 -12.72
CA LYS A 35 -13.19 1.24 -13.62
C LYS A 35 -14.66 0.83 -13.74
N LEU A 36 -15.56 1.78 -13.48
CA LEU A 36 -16.98 1.70 -13.76
C LEU A 36 -17.30 2.56 -14.99
N LYS A 37 -18.56 2.56 -15.44
CA LYS A 37 -18.97 3.28 -16.67
C LYS A 37 -18.60 4.77 -16.67
N HIS A 38 -18.73 5.43 -15.51
CA HIS A 38 -18.55 6.88 -15.40
C HIS A 38 -17.60 7.30 -14.27
N CYS A 39 -17.05 6.35 -13.52
CA CYS A 39 -16.16 6.65 -12.40
C CYS A 39 -15.17 5.51 -12.18
N SER A 40 -14.17 5.75 -11.34
CA SER A 40 -13.25 4.72 -10.89
C SER A 40 -13.32 4.61 -9.37
N VAL A 41 -13.25 3.38 -8.88
CA VAL A 41 -13.24 3.06 -7.45
C VAL A 41 -11.86 2.51 -7.11
N LEU A 42 -11.17 3.15 -6.17
CA LEU A 42 -9.95 2.62 -5.60
C LEU A 42 -10.33 1.78 -4.38
N GLU A 43 -10.10 0.47 -4.45
CA GLU A 43 -10.47 -0.44 -3.37
C GLU A 43 -9.36 -0.43 -2.30
N LEU A 44 -9.63 0.18 -1.14
CA LEU A 44 -8.68 0.30 -0.02
C LEU A 44 -8.89 -0.76 1.08
N PHE A 45 -9.90 -1.60 0.94
CA PHE A 45 -10.39 -2.53 1.96
C PHE A 45 -9.82 -3.96 1.84
N HIS A 46 -8.69 -4.15 1.15
CA HIS A 46 -8.07 -5.49 1.01
C HIS A 46 -7.10 -5.84 2.14
N GLY A 47 -6.97 -4.95 3.13
CA GLY A 47 -6.19 -5.16 4.33
C GLY A 47 -6.82 -6.16 5.31
N PRO A 48 -6.14 -6.46 6.43
CA PRO A 48 -6.56 -7.49 7.38
C PRO A 48 -7.92 -7.22 8.04
N THR A 49 -8.33 -5.95 8.14
CA THR A 49 -9.55 -5.50 8.82
C THR A 49 -10.69 -5.12 7.87
N PHE A 50 -10.49 -5.24 6.55
CA PHE A 50 -11.47 -4.88 5.52
C PHE A 50 -11.97 -3.43 5.54
N ALA A 51 -11.16 -2.51 6.05
CA ALA A 51 -11.45 -1.08 6.15
C ALA A 51 -10.21 -0.26 5.83
#